data_AF-A0A9E2RLI6-F1
#
_entry.id   AF-A0A9E2RLI6-F1
#
_cell.length_a   1.000
_cell.length_b   1.000
_cell.length_c   1.000
_cell.angle_alpha   90.00
_cell.angle_beta   90.00
_cell.angle_gamma   90.00
#
_symmetry.space_group_name_H-M   'P 1'
#
loop_
_entity.id
_entity.type
_entity.pdbx_description
1 polymer ?
#
loop_
_entity_poly.entity_id
_entity_poly.type
_entity_poly.pdbx_seq_one_letter_code
_entity_poly.pdbx_strand_id
1 'polypeptide(L)'
;MKRSVQPILAAVTVLLRPLVGILLRHGIPCDALCSVARHLYVRVATEEFTLPGRKQTMSRVSILTGLPRKEVRRIMATTDVQSP
;
A
#
# COMPACT_ATOMS: atom_id res chain seq x y z
N MET A 1 -10.93 -8.54 18.90
CA MET A 1 -10.45 -7.86 17.68
C MET A 1 -9.78 -8.77 16.62
N LYS A 2 -9.62 -10.10 16.82
CA LYS A 2 -8.96 -11.00 15.85
C LYS A 2 -9.89 -11.71 14.84
N ARG A 3 -11.21 -11.69 15.05
CA ARG A 3 -12.18 -12.46 14.24
C ARG A 3 -12.50 -11.84 12.87
N SER A 4 -12.54 -10.52 12.74
CA SER A 4 -13.00 -9.85 11.50
C SER A 4 -11.91 -9.62 10.44
N VAL A 5 -10.63 -9.75 10.79
CA VAL A 5 -9.51 -9.57 9.83
C VAL A 5 -9.30 -10.82 8.97
N GLN A 6 -9.61 -12.00 9.51
CA GLN A 6 -9.48 -13.29 8.85
C GLN A 6 -10.26 -13.40 7.51
N PRO A 7 -11.55 -13.02 7.43
CA PRO A 7 -12.29 -13.10 6.17
C PRO A 7 -11.74 -12.15 5.10
N ILE A 8 -11.26 -10.97 5.48
CA ILE A 8 -10.67 -10.00 4.54
C ILE A 8 -9.35 -10.55 3.99
N LEU A 9 -8.49 -11.09 4.85
CA LEU A 9 -7.22 -11.70 4.42
C LEU A 9 -7.45 -12.93 3.53
N ALA A 10 -8.48 -13.74 3.82
CA ALA A 10 -8.86 -14.85 2.95
C ALA A 10 -9.30 -14.35 1.55
N ALA A 11 -10.14 -13.31 1.48
CA ALA A 11 -10.54 -12.71 0.21
C ALA A 11 -9.33 -12.12 -0.55
N VAL A 12 -8.44 -11.41 0.14
CA VAL A 12 -7.19 -10.89 -0.44
C VAL A 12 -6.32 -12.03 -0.98
N THR A 13 -6.25 -13.18 -0.30
CA THR A 13 -5.49 -14.34 -0.77
C THR A 13 -6.06 -14.90 -2.08
N VAL A 14 -7.39 -14.96 -2.20
CA VAL A 14 -8.06 -15.39 -3.44
C VAL A 14 -7.72 -14.43 -4.59
N LEU A 15 -7.69 -13.12 -4.34
CA LEU A 15 -7.35 -12.11 -5.35
C LEU A 15 -5.87 -12.11 -5.72
N LEU A 16 -4.98 -12.29 -4.73
CA LEU A 16 -3.53 -12.26 -4.96
C LEU A 16 -3.03 -13.53 -5.65
N ARG A 17 -3.66 -14.69 -5.45
CA ARG A 17 -3.22 -15.96 -6.03
C ARG A 17 -3.03 -15.91 -7.56
N PRO A 18 -4.01 -15.45 -8.38
CA PRO A 18 -3.80 -15.34 -9.82
C PRO A 18 -2.73 -14.29 -10.18
N LEU A 19 -2.68 -13.16 -9.47
CA LEU A 19 -1.70 -12.10 -9.72
C LEU A 19 -0.28 -12.58 -9.46
N VAL A 20 -0.03 -13.19 -8.30
CA VAL A 20 1.26 -13.78 -7.94
C VAL A 20 1.66 -14.85 -8.97
N GLY A 21 0.70 -15.66 -9.44
CA GLY A 21 0.95 -16.62 -10.51
C GLY A 21 1.46 -15.98 -11.80
N ILE A 22 0.89 -14.85 -12.22
CA ILE A 22 1.34 -14.08 -13.39
C ILE A 22 2.75 -13.51 -13.14
N LEU A 23 2.96 -12.88 -11.99
CA LEU A 23 4.26 -12.27 -11.65
C LEU A 23 5.39 -13.30 -11.67
N LEU A 24 5.15 -14.49 -11.11
CA LEU A 24 6.13 -15.59 -11.13
C LEU A 24 6.42 -16.09 -12.54
N ARG A 25 5.41 -16.17 -13.43
CA ARG A 25 5.62 -16.54 -14.85
C ARG A 25 6.51 -15.54 -15.59
N HIS A 26 6.52 -14.28 -15.16
CA HIS A 26 7.37 -13.24 -15.72
C HIS A 26 8.67 -13.00 -14.93
N GLY A 27 9.00 -13.87 -13.97
CA GLY A 27 10.23 -13.76 -13.17
C GLY A 27 10.26 -12.56 -12.21
N ILE A 28 9.10 -12.00 -11.87
CA ILE A 28 9.01 -10.84 -10.98
C ILE A 28 9.12 -11.31 -9.52
N PRO A 29 10.12 -10.81 -8.75
CA PRO A 29 10.33 -11.22 -7.38
C PRO A 29 9.27 -10.64 -6.43
N CYS A 30 9.06 -11.32 -5.29
CA CYS A 30 8.12 -10.88 -4.25
C CYS A 30 8.37 -9.43 -3.78
N ASP A 31 9.65 -9.03 -3.68
CA ASP A 31 10.02 -7.68 -3.26
C ASP A 31 9.52 -6.58 -4.21
N ALA A 32 9.43 -6.86 -5.51
CA ALA A 32 8.88 -5.92 -6.49
C ALA A 32 7.38 -5.70 -6.26
N LEU A 33 6.62 -6.78 -6.06
CA LEU A 33 5.21 -6.69 -5.67
C LEU A 33 5.04 -5.95 -4.35
N CYS A 34 5.84 -6.28 -3.34
CA CYS A 34 5.80 -5.62 -2.05
C CYS A 34 6.13 -4.12 -2.18
N SER A 35 7.05 -3.76 -3.06
CA SER A 35 7.35 -2.35 -3.35
C SER A 35 6.13 -1.63 -3.92
N VAL A 36 5.48 -2.19 -4.95
CA VAL A 36 4.25 -1.63 -5.52
C VAL A 36 3.15 -1.51 -4.47
N ALA A 37 2.95 -2.56 -3.67
CA ALA A 37 1.96 -2.54 -2.59
C ALA A 37 2.25 -1.43 -1.58
N ARG A 38 3.50 -1.25 -1.13
CA ARG A 38 3.88 -0.15 -0.23
C ARG A 38 3.54 1.23 -0.80
N HIS A 39 3.82 1.45 -2.08
CA HIS A 39 3.45 2.71 -2.74
C HIS A 39 1.94 2.90 -2.77
N LEU A 40 1.18 1.87 -3.14
CA LEU A 40 -0.28 1.93 -3.18
C LEU A 40 -0.89 2.19 -1.80
N TYR A 41 -0.38 1.55 -0.75
CA TYR A 41 -0.82 1.79 0.63
C TYR A 41 -0.63 3.25 1.04
N VAL A 42 0.53 3.85 0.73
CA VAL A 42 0.78 5.27 1.01
C VAL A 42 -0.18 6.16 0.22
N ARG A 43 -0.33 5.92 -1.07
CA ARG A 43 -1.21 6.71 -1.95
C ARG A 43 -2.66 6.69 -1.50
N VAL A 44 -3.23 5.50 -1.28
CA VAL A 44 -4.60 5.35 -0.79
C VAL A 44 -4.76 6.02 0.58
N ALA A 45 -3.80 5.85 1.50
CA ALA A 45 -3.84 6.51 2.80
C ALA A 45 -3.76 8.05 2.69
N THR A 46 -3.06 8.59 1.70
CA THR A 46 -2.96 10.05 1.47
C THR A 46 -4.15 10.63 0.73
N GLU A 47 -4.78 9.88 -0.18
CA GLU A 47 -5.83 10.34 -1.09
C GLU A 47 -7.23 10.09 -0.49
N GLU A 48 -7.50 8.87 0.00
CA GLU A 48 -8.84 8.42 0.38
C GLU A 48 -9.11 8.53 1.89
N PHE A 49 -8.07 8.48 2.72
CA PHE A 49 -8.22 8.54 4.20
C PHE A 49 -7.95 9.93 4.78
N THR A 50 -8.15 10.98 3.97
CA THR A 50 -8.01 12.39 4.39
C THR A 50 -9.07 12.78 5.41
N LEU A 51 -8.73 13.74 6.29
CA LEU A 51 -9.72 14.36 7.17
C LEU A 51 -10.27 15.62 6.50
N PRO A 52 -11.57 15.91 6.64
CA PRO A 52 -12.16 17.15 6.15
C PRO A 52 -11.34 18.35 6.63
N GLY A 53 -10.84 19.16 5.70
CA GLY A 53 -10.08 20.38 6.01
C GLY A 53 -8.67 20.19 6.55
N ARG A 54 -8.08 18.98 6.53
CA ARG A 54 -6.67 18.77 6.94
C ARG A 54 -5.87 17.97 5.91
N LYS A 55 -4.72 18.53 5.52
CA LYS A 55 -3.68 17.78 4.78
C LYS A 55 -3.22 16.60 5.64
N GLN A 56 -3.13 15.42 5.02
CA GLN A 56 -2.58 14.23 5.68
C GLN A 56 -1.11 14.45 6.03
N THR A 57 -0.75 14.15 7.29
CA THR A 57 0.64 14.27 7.73
C THR A 57 1.37 12.95 7.59
N MET A 58 2.66 13.04 7.31
CA MET A 58 3.61 11.92 7.32
C MET A 58 3.45 10.96 8.51
N SER A 59 3.25 11.50 9.72
CA SER A 59 3.05 10.69 10.93
C SER A 59 1.76 9.89 10.90
N ARG A 60 0.67 10.46 10.38
CA ARG A 60 -0.62 9.78 10.29
C ARG A 60 -0.60 8.69 9.22
N VAL A 61 -0.02 8.98 8.05
CA VAL A 61 0.13 7.99 6.97
C VAL A 61 0.95 6.80 7.44
N SER A 62 2.04 7.03 8.18
CA SER A 62 2.85 5.95 8.80
C SER A 62 2.04 5.08 9.76
N ILE A 63 1.15 5.66 10.56
CA ILE A 63 0.26 4.92 11.47
C ILE A 63 -0.77 4.10 10.69
N LEU A 64 -1.42 4.69 9.68
CA LEU A 64 -2.46 4.02 8.89
C LEU A 64 -1.91 2.85 8.06
N THR A 65 -0.74 3.04 7.46
CA THR A 65 -0.12 2.05 6.58
C THR A 65 0.75 1.03 7.33
N GLY A 66 1.15 1.34 8.57
CA GLY A 66 2.14 0.55 9.31
C GLY A 66 3.57 0.66 8.76
N LEU A 67 3.82 1.55 7.81
CA LEU A 67 5.14 1.72 7.18
C LEU A 67 6.04 2.67 7.98
N PRO A 68 7.37 2.45 7.99
CA PRO A 68 8.31 3.37 8.63
C PRO A 68 8.21 4.78 8.04
N ARG A 69 8.28 5.82 8.88
CA ARG A 69 8.25 7.22 8.42
C ARG A 69 9.28 7.52 7.32
N LYS A 70 10.50 6.95 7.39
CA LYS A 70 11.52 7.13 6.33
C LYS A 70 11.04 6.63 4.95
N GLU A 71 10.30 5.53 4.94
CA GLU A 71 9.78 4.90 3.73
C GLU A 71 8.60 5.71 3.19
N VAL A 72 7.67 6.12 4.06
CA VAL A 72 6.58 7.01 3.69
C VAL A 72 7.10 8.31 3.08
N ARG A 73 8.16 8.91 3.66
CA ARG A 73 8.76 10.15 3.15
C ARG A 73 9.27 9.97 1.73
N ARG A 74 10.01 8.87 1.51
CA ARG A 74 10.57 8.51 0.22
C ARG A 74 9.48 8.35 -0.82
N ILE A 75 8.45 7.56 -0.51
CA ILE A 75 7.32 7.30 -1.41
C ILE A 75 6.55 8.59 -1.74
N MET A 76 6.25 9.41 -0.74
CA MET A 76 5.54 10.69 -0.97
C MET A 76 6.37 11.65 -1.83
N ALA A 77 7.70 11.69 -1.65
CA ALA A 77 8.58 12.54 -2.47
C ALA A 77 8.70 12.05 -3.92
N THR A 78 8.52 10.76 -4.19
CA THR A 78 8.56 10.19 -5.54
C THR A 78 7.23 10.35 -6.30
N THR A 79 6.10 10.53 -5.61
CA THR A 79 4.75 10.51 -6.22
C THR A 79 4.37 11.84 -6.91
N ASP A 80 5.13 12.92 -6.74
CA ASP A 80 4.93 14.19 -7.46
C ASP A 80 5.25 14.11 -8.97
N VAL A 81 5.71 12.96 -9.49
CA VAL A 81 6.22 12.82 -10.88
C VAL A 81 5.36 11.92 -11.78
N GLN A 82 4.28 11.31 -11.30
CA GLN A 82 3.42 10.48 -12.16
C GLN A 82 1.93 10.81 -11.98
N SER A 83 1.45 11.72 -12.83
CA SER A 83 0.05 11.83 -13.25
C SER A 83 0.05 12.09 -14.77
N PRO A 84 -1.01 11.64 -15.46
CA PRO A 84 -0.96 10.84 -16.69
C PRO A 84 -0.41 11.54 -17.93
#